data_AF-A0A7S2EKJ4-F1
#
_entry.id   AF-A0A7S2EKJ4-F1
#
_cell.length_a   1.000
_cell.length_b   1.000
_cell.length_c   1.000
_cell.angle_alpha   90.00
_cell.angle_beta   90.00
_cell.angle_gamma   90.00
#
_symmetry.space_group_name_H-M   'P 1'
#
loop_
_entity.id
_entity.type
_entity.pdbx_description
1 polymer ?
#
loop_
_entity_poly.entity_id
_entity_poly.type
_entity_poly.pdbx_seq_one_letter_code
_entity_poly.pdbx_strand_id
1 'polypeptide(L)'
;QINNNQHHPLVDFSSNDYLGLARSTSQILKVQDAYDSHITKTHTQNTSAILGATGSRLLSGNSTLSLTLESNLAHIHNRPCALLCNSGYDANLSILSSLPLSEDV
;
A
#
# COMPACT_ATOMS: atom_id res chain seq x y z
N GLN A 1 -47.49 12.42 -1.79
CA GLN A 1 -46.72 11.18 -2.02
C GLN A 1 -45.51 11.22 -1.09
N ILE A 2 -45.48 10.36 -0.08
CA ILE A 2 -44.38 10.25 0.89
C ILE A 2 -43.37 9.26 0.29
N ASN A 3 -42.29 9.75 -0.31
CA ASN A 3 -41.17 8.92 -0.75
C ASN A 3 -40.16 8.79 0.40
N ASN A 4 -40.48 7.95 1.39
CA ASN A 4 -39.58 7.56 2.46
C ASN A 4 -38.97 6.18 2.18
N ASN A 5 -38.06 6.09 1.22
CA ASN A 5 -37.10 4.98 1.18
C ASN A 5 -35.72 5.54 1.53
N GLN A 6 -35.57 5.93 2.80
CA GLN A 6 -34.25 6.12 3.40
C GLN A 6 -33.67 4.72 3.65
N HIS A 7 -32.92 4.21 2.68
CA HIS A 7 -32.22 2.94 2.85
C HIS A 7 -31.12 3.17 3.91
N HIS A 8 -31.37 2.72 5.14
CA HIS A 8 -30.36 2.78 6.18
C HIS A 8 -29.15 1.96 5.70
N PRO A 9 -27.94 2.52 5.66
CA PRO A 9 -26.76 1.74 5.27
C PRO A 9 -26.61 0.58 6.26
N LEU A 10 -26.44 -0.63 5.72
CA LEU A 10 -26.20 -1.82 6.52
C LEU A 10 -24.86 -1.65 7.25
N VAL A 11 -24.81 -2.09 8.51
CA VAL A 11 -23.58 -2.11 9.30
C VAL A 11 -22.71 -3.28 8.84
N ASP A 12 -21.47 -3.00 8.50
CA ASP A 12 -20.49 -4.00 8.06
C ASP A 12 -19.78 -4.62 9.28
N PHE A 13 -20.02 -5.91 9.49
CA PHE A 13 -19.39 -6.73 10.54
C PHE A 13 -18.41 -7.77 9.98
N SER A 14 -18.05 -7.67 8.69
CA SER A 14 -17.33 -8.71 7.97
C SER A 14 -16.02 -8.25 7.33
N SER A 15 -15.81 -6.94 7.14
CA SER A 15 -14.57 -6.43 6.57
C SER A 15 -13.41 -6.44 7.57
N ASN A 16 -12.20 -6.41 7.00
CA ASN A 16 -10.94 -6.25 7.73
C ASN A 16 -10.53 -4.77 7.89
N ASP A 17 -11.44 -3.80 7.66
CA ASP A 17 -11.16 -2.36 7.84
C ASP A 17 -11.31 -1.97 9.32
N TYR A 18 -10.52 -2.61 10.18
CA TYR A 18 -10.65 -2.54 11.65
C TYR A 18 -10.55 -1.10 12.20
N LEU A 19 -9.77 -0.24 11.55
CA LEU A 19 -9.57 1.15 11.95
C LEU A 19 -10.43 2.15 11.17
N GLY A 20 -11.29 1.68 10.25
CA GLY A 20 -12.13 2.57 9.43
C GLY A 20 -11.35 3.42 8.43
N LEU A 21 -10.08 3.12 8.16
CA LEU A 21 -9.20 3.98 7.35
C LEU A 21 -9.63 4.01 5.89
N ALA A 22 -10.22 2.93 5.37
CA ALA A 22 -10.70 2.89 3.99
C ALA A 22 -11.81 3.91 3.71
N ARG A 23 -12.57 4.31 4.74
CA ARG A 23 -13.68 5.27 4.66
C ARG A 23 -13.33 6.63 5.29
N SER A 24 -12.12 6.77 5.80
CA SER A 24 -11.70 7.99 6.49
C SER A 24 -11.46 9.13 5.49
N THR A 25 -12.27 10.18 5.57
CA THR A 25 -12.11 11.37 4.72
C THR A 25 -10.72 11.99 4.86
N SER A 26 -10.16 12.04 6.07
CA SER A 26 -8.82 12.59 6.28
C SER A 26 -7.72 11.75 5.62
N GLN A 27 -7.88 10.42 5.60
CA GLN A 27 -6.94 9.53 4.92
C GLN A 27 -7.07 9.66 3.40
N ILE A 28 -8.29 9.74 2.88
CA ILE A 28 -8.56 9.94 1.44
C ILE A 28 -7.90 11.23 0.97
N LEU A 29 -8.08 12.34 1.68
CA LEU A 29 -7.48 13.63 1.32
C LEU A 29 -5.95 13.59 1.33
N LYS A 30 -5.33 12.88 2.28
CA LYS A 30 -3.87 12.70 2.31
C LYS A 30 -3.34 11.93 1.12
N VAL A 31 -4.05 10.87 0.71
CA VAL A 31 -3.66 10.07 -0.47
C VAL A 31 -3.79 10.92 -1.74
N GLN A 32 -4.86 11.69 -1.87
CA GLN A 32 -5.07 12.57 -3.00
C GLN A 32 -3.97 13.64 -3.11
N ASP A 33 -3.67 14.34 -2.01
CA ASP A 33 -2.62 15.36 -1.97
C ASP A 33 -1.23 14.80 -2.33
N ALA A 34 -0.90 13.61 -1.82
CA ALA A 34 0.36 12.93 -2.15
C ALA A 34 0.45 12.57 -3.65
N TYR A 35 -0.67 12.14 -4.24
CA TYR A 35 -0.75 11.78 -5.64
C TYR A 35 -0.66 13.00 -6.57
N ASP A 36 -1.40 14.06 -6.26
CA ASP A 36 -1.37 15.32 -7.00
C ASP A 36 0.04 15.94 -6.94
N SER A 37 0.64 15.97 -5.75
CA SER A 37 2.04 16.41 -5.55
C SER A 37 3.03 15.62 -6.39
N HIS A 38 2.85 14.30 -6.53
CA HIS A 38 3.71 13.46 -7.35
C HIS A 38 3.59 13.84 -8.84
N ILE A 39 2.36 13.99 -9.35
CA ILE A 39 2.11 14.37 -10.74
C ILE A 39 2.69 15.76 -11.03
N THR A 40 2.44 16.75 -10.18
CA THR A 40 2.93 18.12 -10.40
C THR A 40 4.46 18.20 -10.41
N LYS A 41 5.16 17.52 -9.49
CA LYS A 41 6.63 17.51 -9.46
C LYS A 41 7.24 16.98 -10.76
N THR A 42 6.71 15.88 -11.29
CA THR A 42 7.23 15.28 -12.53
C THR A 42 7.07 16.22 -13.74
N HIS A 43 5.95 16.94 -13.83
CA HIS A 43 5.72 17.95 -14.86
C HIS A 43 6.76 19.07 -14.82
N THR A 44 7.11 19.57 -13.63
CA THR A 44 8.14 20.61 -13.48
C THR A 44 9.56 20.15 -13.84
N GLN A 45 9.81 18.83 -13.79
CA GLN A 45 11.11 18.23 -14.10
C GLN A 45 11.24 17.78 -15.57
N ASN A 46 10.25 18.10 -16.44
CA ASN A 46 10.17 17.62 -17.82
C ASN A 46 10.26 16.08 -17.94
N THR A 47 9.75 15.37 -16.94
CA THR A 47 9.64 13.91 -16.95
C THR A 47 8.18 13.51 -16.97
N SER A 48 7.83 12.46 -17.70
CA SER A 48 6.46 11.94 -17.70
C SER A 48 6.13 11.35 -16.33
N ALA A 49 5.01 11.77 -15.74
CA ALA A 49 4.48 11.15 -14.54
C ALA A 49 4.18 9.67 -14.83
N ILE A 50 4.86 8.76 -14.13
CA ILE A 50 4.55 7.33 -14.17
C ILE A 50 3.80 6.94 -12.90
N LEU A 51 2.72 6.18 -13.04
CA LEU A 51 1.85 5.80 -11.91
C LEU A 51 2.33 4.56 -11.15
N GLY A 52 3.36 3.90 -11.68
CA GLY A 52 3.89 2.67 -11.11
C GLY A 52 5.31 2.43 -11.55
N ALA A 53 5.86 1.33 -11.05
CA ALA A 53 7.27 0.98 -11.20
C ALA A 53 7.66 0.54 -12.63
N THR A 54 6.71 0.08 -13.45
CA THR A 54 6.90 -0.44 -14.83
C THR A 54 7.85 -1.65 -14.99
N GLY A 55 8.45 -2.13 -13.91
CA GLY A 55 9.30 -3.31 -13.88
C GLY A 55 9.45 -3.89 -12.48
N SER A 56 10.14 -5.02 -12.37
CA SER A 56 10.45 -5.66 -11.09
C SER A 56 11.54 -4.90 -10.33
N ARG A 57 11.62 -5.12 -9.01
CA ARG A 57 12.58 -4.43 -8.14
C ARG A 57 14.03 -4.57 -8.60
N LEU A 58 14.42 -5.73 -9.09
CA LEU A 58 15.80 -5.97 -9.51
C LEU A 58 16.17 -5.21 -10.80
N LEU A 59 15.20 -5.01 -11.71
CA LEU A 59 15.49 -4.49 -13.05
C LEU A 59 15.34 -2.97 -13.13
N SER A 60 14.13 -2.46 -12.88
CA SER A 60 13.82 -1.03 -13.06
C SER A 60 12.77 -0.50 -12.09
N GLY A 61 12.21 -1.36 -11.26
CA GLY A 61 11.08 -1.03 -10.39
C GLY A 61 11.43 -0.61 -8.97
N ASN A 62 12.71 -0.50 -8.62
CA ASN A 62 13.11 -0.05 -7.29
C ASN A 62 12.99 1.48 -7.20
N SER A 63 12.14 1.96 -6.30
CA SER A 63 11.87 3.39 -6.15
C SER A 63 12.27 3.92 -4.77
N THR A 64 12.62 5.21 -4.67
CA THR A 64 12.88 5.88 -3.39
C THR A 64 11.67 5.80 -2.46
N LEU A 65 10.45 5.82 -3.01
CA LEU A 65 9.22 5.65 -2.22
C LEU A 65 9.16 4.28 -1.56
N SER A 66 9.45 3.20 -2.30
CA SER A 66 9.51 1.84 -1.78
C SER A 66 10.56 1.70 -0.66
N LEU A 67 11.78 2.23 -0.89
CA LEU A 67 12.87 2.17 0.09
C LEU A 67 12.55 2.98 1.37
N THR A 68 11.93 4.16 1.21
CA THR A 68 11.52 4.99 2.36
C THR A 68 10.43 4.29 3.17
N LEU A 69 9.45 3.67 2.49
CA LEU A 69 8.40 2.90 3.15
C LEU A 69 9.00 1.70 3.92
N GLU A 70 9.93 0.97 3.32
CA GLU A 70 10.63 -0.15 3.98
C GLU A 70 11.39 0.31 5.23
N SER A 71 12.12 1.43 5.15
CA SER A 71 12.80 2.02 6.30
C SER A 71 11.82 2.41 7.42
N ASN A 72 10.71 3.05 7.07
CA ASN A 72 9.67 3.42 8.03
C ASN A 72 9.03 2.20 8.67
N LEU A 73 8.73 1.15 7.89
CA LEU A 73 8.18 -0.10 8.41
C LEU A 73 9.17 -0.80 9.35
N ALA A 74 10.45 -0.87 8.99
CA ALA A 74 11.49 -1.42 9.85
C ALA A 74 11.54 -0.69 11.20
N HIS A 75 11.47 0.64 11.17
CA HIS A 75 11.41 1.46 12.38
C HIS A 75 10.14 1.21 13.22
N ILE A 76 8.95 1.26 12.61
CA ILE A 76 7.66 1.04 13.28
C ILE A 76 7.59 -0.34 13.94
N HIS A 77 8.13 -1.36 13.28
CA HIS A 77 8.13 -2.74 13.78
C HIS A 77 9.33 -3.07 14.68
N ASN A 78 10.23 -2.13 14.95
CA ASN A 78 11.47 -2.32 15.69
C ASN A 78 12.30 -3.52 15.16
N ARG A 79 12.51 -3.56 13.84
CA ARG A 79 13.27 -4.59 13.12
C ARG A 79 14.44 -3.97 12.36
N PRO A 80 15.52 -4.72 12.09
CA PRO A 80 16.68 -4.19 11.39
C PRO A 80 16.40 -3.83 9.93
N CYS A 81 15.42 -4.49 9.29
CA CYS A 81 15.01 -4.23 7.92
C CYS A 81 13.55 -4.64 7.69
N ALA A 82 12.98 -4.20 6.57
CA ALA A 82 11.69 -4.63 6.05
C ALA A 82 11.76 -4.75 4.53
N LEU A 83 10.88 -5.56 3.95
CA LEU A 83 10.76 -5.74 2.51
C LEU A 83 9.30 -5.57 2.10
N LEU A 84 9.04 -4.69 1.13
CA LEU A 84 7.72 -4.46 0.57
C LEU A 84 7.39 -5.54 -0.47
N CYS A 85 6.28 -6.24 -0.23
CA CYS A 85 5.64 -7.19 -1.13
C CYS A 85 4.29 -6.64 -1.62
N ASN A 86 3.78 -7.18 -2.74
CA ASN A 86 2.52 -6.72 -3.34
C ASN A 86 1.29 -7.01 -2.46
N SER A 87 1.36 -8.06 -1.64
CA SER A 87 0.33 -8.43 -0.68
C SER A 87 0.92 -9.23 0.48
N GLY A 88 0.14 -9.39 1.56
CA GLY A 88 0.49 -10.30 2.64
C GLY A 88 0.54 -11.78 2.20
N TYR A 89 -0.23 -12.14 1.18
CA TYR A 89 -0.18 -13.47 0.57
C TYR A 89 1.18 -13.70 -0.11
N ASP A 90 1.62 -12.77 -0.97
CA ASP A 90 2.91 -12.87 -1.67
C ASP A 90 4.08 -12.87 -0.69
N ALA A 91 3.99 -12.10 0.40
CA ALA A 91 5.00 -12.09 1.46
C ALA A 91 5.14 -13.47 2.12
N ASN A 92 4.01 -14.05 2.57
CA ASN A 92 4.02 -15.36 3.22
C ASN A 92 4.47 -16.47 2.27
N LEU A 93 3.96 -16.46 1.03
CA LEU A 93 4.35 -17.44 0.03
C LEU A 93 5.85 -17.36 -0.27
N SER A 94 6.40 -16.16 -0.44
CA SER A 94 7.83 -15.97 -0.70
C SER A 94 8.68 -16.49 0.47
N ILE A 95 8.30 -16.19 1.70
CA ILE A 95 9.04 -16.63 2.89
C ILE A 95 8.98 -18.16 3.03
N LEU A 96 7.78 -18.75 3.01
CA LEU A 96 7.59 -20.18 3.25
C LEU A 96 8.10 -21.06 2.10
N SER A 97 8.23 -20.52 0.89
CA SER A 97 8.80 -21.25 -0.24
C SER A 97 10.32 -21.13 -0.35
N SER A 98 10.93 -20.11 0.25
CA SER A 98 12.33 -19.76 0.02
C SER A 98 13.24 -19.91 1.24
N LEU A 99 12.70 -19.84 2.47
CA LEU A 99 13.50 -19.94 3.69
C LEU A 99 13.63 -21.37 4.24
N PRO A 100 12.59 -22.22 4.27
CA PRO A 100 12.71 -23.55 4.85
C PRO A 100 13.75 -24.41 4.10
N LEU A 101 14.57 -25.12 4.86
CA LEU A 101 15.47 -26.16 4.38
C LEU A 101 14.79 -27.53 4.47
N SER A 102 15.31 -28.51 3.73
CA SER A 102 14.75 -29.88 3.71
C SER A 102 14.65 -30.55 5.08
N GLU A 103 15.42 -30.08 6.06
CA GLU A 103 15.47 -30.60 7.43
C GLU A 103 14.64 -29.76 8.42
N ASP A 104 14.02 -28.66 7.98
CA ASP A 104 13.16 -27.82 8.82
C ASP A 104 11.73 -28.40 8.90
N VAL A 105 11.04 -28.21 10.04
CA VAL A 105 9.67 -28.70 10.33
C VAL A 105 8.69 -27.54 10.49
#